data_AF-A0A4R6KJL8-F1
#
_entry.id   AF-A0A4R6KJL8-F1
#
_cell.length_a   1.000
_cell.length_b   1.000
_cell.length_c   1.000
_cell.angle_alpha   90.00
_cell.angle_beta   90.00
_cell.angle_gamma   90.00
#
_symmetry.space_group_name_H-M   'P 1'
#
loop_
_entity.id
_entity.type
_entity.pdbx_description
1 polymer ?
#
loop_
_entity_poly.entity_id
_entity_poly.type
_entity_poly.pdbx_seq_one_letter_code
_entity_poly.pdbx_strand_id
1 'polypeptide(L)'
;MANGAHVVILSGGYGLLRAEELIGWYEKKLRLADWPAGLLENALTDEAVRVRAQWVVALASTTTDYARLIRRVPWSRTDAAEALLVTLADAGAGAMVNVPRALGQAFRAFWEHRPDGYPPGLVVERIS
;
A
#
# COMPACT_ATOMS: atom_id res chain seq x y z
N MET A 1 -15.83 -1.30 14.12
CA MET A 1 -15.75 -1.60 12.68
C MET A 1 -15.26 -0.34 12.00
N ALA A 2 -14.35 -0.45 11.02
CA ALA A 2 -13.86 0.68 10.23
C ALA A 2 -14.96 1.15 9.27
N ASN A 3 -16.02 1.75 9.81
CA ASN A 3 -17.08 2.35 9.00
C ASN A 3 -16.46 3.48 8.17
N GLY A 4 -16.37 3.26 6.85
CA GLY A 4 -15.80 4.23 5.90
C GLY A 4 -14.34 3.99 5.51
N ALA A 5 -13.68 2.91 5.95
CA ALA A 5 -12.37 2.56 5.43
C ALA A 5 -12.47 1.84 4.08
N HIS A 6 -11.67 2.29 3.12
CA HIS A 6 -11.59 1.70 1.78
C HIS A 6 -10.24 1.00 1.63
N VAL A 7 -10.25 -0.29 1.30
CA VAL A 7 -9.05 -1.09 1.13
C VAL A 7 -8.81 -1.33 -0.34
N VAL A 8 -7.60 -1.02 -0.78
CA VAL A 8 -7.12 -1.32 -2.12
C VAL A 8 -5.86 -2.17 -2.06
N ILE A 9 -5.71 -3.03 -3.04
CA ILE A 9 -4.61 -3.97 -3.18
C ILE A 9 -3.85 -3.61 -4.45
N LEU A 10 -2.55 -3.34 -4.31
CA LEU A 10 -1.67 -3.25 -5.46
C LEU A 10 -1.26 -4.64 -5.92
N SER A 11 -1.40 -4.90 -7.22
CA SER A 11 -1.16 -6.19 -7.84
C SER A 11 -0.26 -6.06 -9.05
N GLY A 12 0.70 -6.98 -9.20
CA GLY A 12 1.50 -7.04 -10.43
C GLY A 12 0.72 -7.48 -11.67
N GLY A 13 -0.39 -8.22 -11.50
CA GLY A 13 -1.23 -8.72 -12.59
C GLY A 13 -2.39 -7.78 -12.94
N TYR A 14 -2.92 -7.07 -11.95
CA TYR A 14 -4.15 -6.28 -12.08
C TYR A 14 -3.95 -4.78 -11.82
N GLY A 15 -2.77 -4.36 -11.36
CA GLY A 15 -2.47 -2.96 -11.08
C GLY A 15 -3.03 -2.53 -9.72
N LEU A 16 -4.28 -2.09 -9.71
CA LEU A 16 -5.01 -1.66 -8.52
C LEU A 16 -6.34 -2.41 -8.46
N LEU A 17 -6.66 -2.97 -7.29
CA LEU A 17 -7.88 -3.71 -7.04
C LEU A 17 -8.55 -3.21 -5.76
N ARG A 18 -9.87 -3.16 -5.73
CA ARG A 18 -10.64 -3.07 -4.48
C ARG A 18 -10.72 -4.44 -3.82
N ALA A 19 -10.89 -4.44 -2.49
CA ALA A 19 -10.92 -5.68 -1.71
C ALA A 19 -12.04 -6.66 -2.14
N GLU A 20 -13.10 -6.15 -2.76
CA GLU A 20 -14.27 -6.94 -3.19
C GLU A 20 -14.15 -7.46 -4.63
N GLU A 21 -13.11 -7.09 -5.38
CA GLU A 21 -12.94 -7.52 -6.77
C GLU A 21 -12.50 -8.99 -6.86
N LEU A 22 -13.20 -9.76 -7.70
CA LEU A 22 -12.86 -11.15 -7.96
C LEU A 22 -11.63 -11.23 -8.87
N ILE A 23 -10.64 -12.04 -8.48
CA ILE A 23 -9.44 -12.29 -9.27
C ILE A 23 -9.23 -13.78 -9.52
N GLY A 24 -8.65 -14.10 -10.68
CA GLY A 24 -8.14 -15.44 -10.96
C GLY A 24 -6.79 -15.69 -10.30
N TRP A 25 -6.40 -16.97 -10.24
CA TRP A 25 -5.06 -17.37 -9.81
C TRP A 25 -4.00 -16.82 -10.76
N TYR A 26 -2.94 -16.22 -10.19
CA TYR A 26 -1.82 -15.69 -10.96
C TYR A 26 -0.55 -15.63 -10.12
N GLU A 27 0.60 -15.65 -10.79
CA GLU A 27 1.90 -15.42 -10.17
C GLU A 27 2.63 -14.32 -10.94
N LYS A 28 2.39 -13.06 -10.57
CA LYS A 28 3.06 -11.91 -11.19
C LYS A 28 3.46 -10.87 -10.16
N LYS A 29 4.76 -10.60 -10.08
CA LYS A 29 5.31 -9.48 -9.29
C LYS A 29 5.05 -8.16 -10.01
N LEU A 30 4.77 -7.10 -9.26
CA LEU A 30 4.69 -5.76 -9.83
C LEU A 30 6.04 -5.36 -10.42
N ARG A 31 6.02 -4.96 -11.68
CA ARG A 31 7.13 -4.31 -12.39
C ARG A 31 6.57 -3.02 -12.96
N LEU A 32 7.11 -1.86 -12.56
CA LEU A 32 6.55 -0.58 -13.02
C LEU A 32 6.62 -0.42 -14.56
N ALA A 33 7.64 -1.01 -15.19
CA ALA A 33 7.81 -0.99 -16.64
C ALA A 33 6.75 -1.78 -17.43
N ASP A 34 6.00 -2.68 -16.77
CA ASP A 34 4.91 -3.43 -17.42
C ASP A 34 3.66 -2.55 -17.64
N TRP A 35 3.62 -1.35 -17.06
CA TRP A 35 2.48 -0.44 -17.10
C TRP A 35 2.85 0.85 -17.84
N PRO A 36 1.90 1.45 -18.60
CA PRO A 36 2.09 2.79 -19.13
C PRO A 36 2.44 3.79 -18.02
N ALA A 37 3.39 4.68 -18.31
CA ALA A 37 3.84 5.69 -17.35
C ALA A 37 2.66 6.55 -16.88
N GLY A 38 2.53 6.71 -15.56
CA GLY A 38 1.46 7.50 -14.94
C GLY A 38 0.13 6.76 -14.78
N LEU A 39 -0.06 5.58 -15.39
CA LEU A 39 -1.35 4.88 -15.31
C LEU A 39 -1.67 4.46 -13.87
N LEU A 40 -0.71 3.83 -13.18
CA LEU A 40 -0.92 3.36 -11.82
C LEU A 40 -0.98 4.51 -10.82
N GLU A 41 -0.18 5.56 -11.04
CA GLU A 41 -0.22 6.77 -10.23
C GLU A 41 -1.60 7.45 -10.33
N ASN A 42 -2.11 7.64 -11.55
CA ASN A 42 -3.43 8.22 -11.77
C ASN A 42 -4.53 7.33 -11.19
N ALA A 43 -4.48 6.00 -11.36
CA ALA A 43 -5.47 5.10 -10.79
C ALA A 43 -5.56 5.20 -9.27
N LEU A 44 -4.42 5.36 -8.57
CA LEU A 44 -4.39 5.57 -7.13
C LEU A 44 -4.96 6.94 -6.74
N THR A 45 -4.61 8.01 -7.48
CA THR A 45 -5.18 9.34 -7.27
C THR A 45 -6.71 9.34 -7.49
N ASP A 46 -7.18 8.77 -8.59
CA ASP A 46 -8.59 8.69 -8.94
C ASP A 46 -9.39 7.91 -7.89
N GLU A 47 -8.84 6.80 -7.40
CA GLU A 47 -9.48 6.01 -6.35
C GLU A 47 -9.54 6.75 -5.02
N ALA A 48 -8.46 7.44 -4.63
CA ALA A 48 -8.44 8.28 -3.42
C ALA A 48 -9.48 9.41 -3.50
N VAL A 49 -9.60 10.08 -4.66
CA VAL A 49 -10.62 11.09 -4.93
C VAL A 49 -12.03 10.49 -4.89
N ARG A 50 -12.23 9.34 -5.54
CA ARG A 50 -13.53 8.65 -5.62
C ARG A 50 -14.07 8.34 -4.23
N VAL A 51 -13.22 7.88 -3.32
CA VAL A 51 -13.62 7.57 -1.94
C VAL A 51 -13.55 8.77 -0.99
N ARG A 52 -13.15 9.95 -1.50
CA ARG A 52 -12.92 11.18 -0.72
C ARG A 52 -11.99 10.93 0.48
N ALA A 53 -10.92 10.17 0.24
CA ALA A 53 -9.97 9.79 1.27
C ALA A 53 -9.41 11.05 1.94
N GLN A 54 -9.56 11.15 3.26
CA GLN A 54 -8.90 12.18 4.07
C GLN A 54 -7.49 11.75 4.47
N TRP A 55 -7.26 10.43 4.53
CA TRP A 55 -6.02 9.81 4.94
C TRP A 55 -5.72 8.64 4.01
N VAL A 56 -4.48 8.53 3.56
CA VAL A 56 -3.98 7.37 2.81
C VAL A 56 -2.86 6.72 3.61
N VAL A 57 -2.98 5.42 3.86
CA VAL A 57 -1.93 4.64 4.53
C VAL A 57 -1.59 3.45 3.65
N ALA A 58 -0.40 3.45 3.08
CA ALA A 58 0.11 2.36 2.27
C ALA A 58 1.08 1.51 3.09
N LEU A 59 0.91 0.18 3.06
CA LEU A 59 1.84 -0.76 3.67
C LEU A 59 2.56 -1.52 2.56
N ALA A 60 3.88 -1.39 2.48
CA ALA A 60 4.67 -2.05 1.45
C ALA A 60 6.08 -2.41 1.94
N SER A 61 6.71 -3.41 1.31
CA SER A 61 8.12 -3.69 1.57
C SER A 61 9.01 -2.59 0.98
N THR A 62 10.02 -2.15 1.73
CA THR A 62 10.86 -0.98 1.42
C THR A 62 11.46 -0.98 0.02
N THR A 63 11.93 -2.14 -0.45
CA THR A 63 12.71 -2.28 -1.70
C THR A 63 11.87 -2.64 -2.91
N THR A 64 10.55 -2.72 -2.76
CA THR A 64 9.66 -3.19 -3.83
C THR A 64 9.20 -2.06 -4.74
N ASP A 65 8.84 -2.43 -5.98
CA ASP A 65 8.20 -1.51 -6.93
C ASP A 65 6.88 -0.95 -6.39
N TYR A 66 6.23 -1.62 -5.42
CA TYR A 66 5.07 -1.08 -4.70
C TYR A 66 5.42 0.19 -3.92
N ALA A 67 6.49 0.15 -3.11
CA ALA A 67 6.92 1.33 -2.34
C ALA A 67 7.40 2.45 -3.28
N ARG A 68 8.04 2.10 -4.41
CA ARG A 68 8.45 3.09 -5.42
C ARG A 68 7.25 3.76 -6.09
N LEU A 69 6.21 3.00 -6.44
CA LEU A 69 4.96 3.54 -6.99
C LEU A 69 4.32 4.52 -6.02
N ILE A 70 4.14 4.12 -4.76
CA ILE A 70 3.49 4.96 -3.75
C ILE A 70 4.20 6.30 -3.55
N ARG A 71 5.54 6.32 -3.59
CA ARG A 71 6.32 7.57 -3.53
C ARG A 71 6.19 8.45 -4.78
N ARG A 72 5.83 7.88 -5.93
CA ARG A 72 5.66 8.61 -7.20
C ARG A 72 4.27 9.21 -7.37
N VAL A 73 3.28 8.70 -6.64
CA VAL A 73 1.91 9.19 -6.74
C VAL A 73 1.89 10.65 -6.26
N PRO A 74 1.33 11.57 -7.07
CA PRO A 74 1.22 12.97 -6.70
C PRO A 74 0.04 13.16 -5.73
N TRP A 75 0.22 12.80 -4.46
CA TRP A 75 -0.85 12.85 -3.44
C TRP A 75 -1.45 14.24 -3.25
N SER A 76 -0.66 15.29 -3.48
CA SER A 76 -1.10 16.69 -3.60
C SER A 76 -2.23 16.95 -4.61
N ARG A 77 -2.53 16.03 -5.54
CA ARG A 77 -3.68 16.10 -6.46
C ARG A 77 -4.97 15.50 -5.88
N THR A 78 -4.93 14.97 -4.66
CA THR A 78 -6.07 14.41 -3.95
C THR A 78 -6.52 15.34 -2.83
N ASP A 79 -7.72 15.09 -2.28
CA ASP A 79 -8.21 15.77 -1.08
C ASP A 79 -7.65 15.15 0.22
N ALA A 80 -6.71 14.21 0.13
CA ALA A 80 -6.12 13.59 1.31
C ALA A 80 -5.27 14.61 2.06
N ALA A 81 -5.61 14.85 3.33
CA ALA A 81 -4.85 15.71 4.22
C ALA A 81 -3.47 15.12 4.52
N GLU A 82 -3.36 13.80 4.51
CA GLU A 82 -2.11 13.11 4.77
C GLU A 82 -2.04 11.77 4.02
N ALA A 83 -0.86 11.51 3.43
CA ALA A 83 -0.51 10.23 2.87
C ALA A 83 0.74 9.69 3.57
N LEU A 84 0.68 8.45 4.00
CA LEU A 84 1.73 7.77 4.76
C LEU A 84 2.12 6.49 4.03
N LEU A 85 3.43 6.28 3.87
CA LEU A 85 4.00 5.00 3.49
C LEU A 85 4.62 4.36 4.73
N VAL A 86 4.08 3.22 5.12
CA VAL A 86 4.63 2.35 6.15
C VAL A 86 5.42 1.25 5.48
N THR A 87 6.72 1.21 5.74
CA THR A 87 7.59 0.15 5.25
C THR A 87 8.23 -0.63 6.37
N LEU A 88 8.66 -1.85 6.05
CA LEU A 88 9.55 -2.64 6.90
C LEU A 88 10.88 -2.80 6.17
N ALA A 89 11.99 -2.49 6.85
CA ALA A 89 13.32 -2.76 6.34
C ALA A 89 13.56 -4.27 6.29
N ASP A 90 14.33 -4.72 5.30
CA ASP A 90 14.55 -6.15 5.08
C ASP A 90 15.40 -6.77 6.19
N ALA A 91 14.90 -7.80 6.88
CA ALA A 91 15.53 -8.36 8.08
C ALA A 91 16.56 -9.49 7.76
N GLY A 92 17.19 -9.45 6.59
CA GLY A 92 18.14 -10.48 6.15
C GLY A 92 17.46 -11.77 5.65
N ALA A 93 18.03 -12.93 6.00
CA ALA A 93 17.54 -14.22 5.50
C ALA A 93 16.05 -14.46 5.86
N GLY A 94 15.26 -14.93 4.90
CA GLY A 94 13.82 -15.15 5.09
C GLY A 94 12.95 -13.92 4.87
N ALA A 95 13.51 -12.83 4.34
CA ALA A 95 12.84 -11.64 3.81
C ALA A 95 11.43 -11.91 3.21
N MET A 96 11.37 -12.84 2.26
CA MET A 96 10.15 -13.17 1.52
C MET A 96 9.03 -13.77 2.38
N VAL A 97 9.33 -14.26 3.58
CA VAL A 97 8.34 -14.83 4.51
C VAL A 97 8.10 -13.87 5.67
N ASN A 98 9.17 -13.27 6.20
CA ASN A 98 9.11 -12.44 7.40
C ASN A 98 8.51 -11.06 7.10
N VAL A 99 8.84 -10.45 5.96
CA VAL A 99 8.31 -9.13 5.60
C VAL A 99 6.80 -9.16 5.36
N PRO A 100 6.22 -10.09 4.56
CA PRO A 100 4.76 -10.17 4.43
C PRO A 100 4.05 -10.43 5.75
N ARG A 101 4.62 -11.29 6.62
CA ARG A 101 4.05 -11.54 7.95
C ARG A 101 4.02 -10.28 8.80
N ALA A 102 5.13 -9.54 8.86
CA ALA A 102 5.22 -8.30 9.61
C ALA A 102 4.30 -7.22 9.04
N LEU A 103 4.20 -7.08 7.72
CA LEU A 103 3.23 -6.17 7.09
C LEU A 103 1.78 -6.55 7.43
N GLY A 104 1.45 -7.85 7.47
CA GLY A 104 0.16 -8.33 7.92
C GLY A 104 -0.13 -8.00 9.39
N GLN A 105 0.88 -8.13 10.27
CA GLN A 105 0.77 -7.72 11.68
C GLN A 105 0.56 -6.21 11.81
N ALA A 106 1.33 -5.40 11.07
CA ALA A 106 1.20 -3.95 11.06
C ALA A 106 -0.18 -3.50 10.54
N PHE A 107 -0.66 -4.10 9.44
CA PHE A 107 -2.00 -3.85 8.92
C PHE A 107 -3.07 -4.17 9.96
N ARG A 108 -2.96 -5.34 10.61
CA ARG A 108 -3.91 -5.75 11.65
C ARG A 108 -3.90 -4.78 12.84
N ALA A 109 -2.73 -4.40 13.33
CA ALA A 109 -2.59 -3.46 14.44
C ALA A 109 -3.21 -2.09 14.11
N PHE A 110 -2.95 -1.60 12.89
CA PHE A 110 -3.58 -0.40 12.36
C PHE A 110 -5.10 -0.52 12.30
N TRP A 111 -5.60 -1.59 11.67
CA TRP A 111 -7.02 -1.82 11.46
C TRP A 111 -7.80 -1.97 12.77
N GLU A 112 -7.24 -2.69 13.73
CA GLU A 112 -7.82 -2.92 15.05
C GLU A 112 -7.57 -1.77 16.04
N HIS A 113 -6.90 -0.69 15.64
CA HIS A 113 -6.51 0.45 16.49
C HIS A 113 -5.73 0.02 17.76
N ARG A 114 -4.79 -0.93 17.60
CA ARG A 114 -3.98 -1.48 18.68
C ARG A 114 -2.57 -0.87 18.68
N PRO A 115 -2.27 0.13 19.54
CA PRO A 115 -0.98 0.82 19.53
C PRO A 115 0.20 -0.09 19.86
N ASP A 116 0.01 -1.12 20.69
CA ASP A 116 1.07 -2.05 21.07
C ASP A 116 1.22 -3.25 20.10
N GLY A 117 0.45 -3.26 19.01
CA GLY A 117 0.40 -4.39 18.06
C GLY A 117 1.41 -4.31 16.93
N TYR A 118 2.15 -3.20 16.80
CA TYR A 118 3.04 -2.97 15.68
C TYR A 118 4.35 -3.78 15.82
N PRO A 119 4.78 -4.51 14.76
CA PRO A 119 6.06 -5.19 14.78
C PRO A 119 7.23 -4.19 14.84
N PRO A 120 8.39 -4.60 15.38
CA PRO A 120 9.58 -3.75 15.37
C PRO A 120 10.10 -3.52 13.95
N GLY A 121 10.79 -2.40 13.74
CA GLY A 121 11.46 -2.08 12.47
C GLY A 121 10.56 -1.49 11.39
N LEU A 122 9.34 -1.05 11.74
CA LEU A 122 8.53 -0.22 10.86
C LEU A 122 9.13 1.18 10.72
N VAL A 123 9.10 1.69 9.50
CA VAL A 123 9.43 3.07 9.15
C VAL A 123 8.17 3.71 8.59
N VAL A 124 7.82 4.89 9.11
CA VAL A 124 6.69 5.68 8.62
C VAL A 124 7.24 6.90 7.90
N GLU A 125 6.88 7.05 6.64
CA GLU A 125 7.27 8.15 5.77
C GLU A 125 6.02 8.95 5.38
N ARG A 126 6.02 10.26 5.59
CA ARG A 126 4.99 11.14 5.03
C ARG A 126 5.34 11.43 3.57
N ILE A 127 4.39 11.18 2.68
CA ILE A 127 4.53 11.33 1.23
C ILE A 127 3.56 12.41 0.72
N SER A 128 3.95 13.14 -0.33
CA SER A 128 3.26 14.34 -0.83
C SER A 128 3.12 14.34 -2.34
#